data_AF-A0A7Y5PWI7-F1
#
_entry.id   AF-A0A7Y5PWI7-F1
#
_cell.length_a   1.000
_cell.length_b   1.000
_cell.length_c   1.000
_cell.angle_alpha   90.00
_cell.angle_beta   90.00
_cell.angle_gamma   90.00
#
_symmetry.space_group_name_H-M   'P 1'
#
loop_
_entity.id
_entity.type
_entity.pdbx_description
1 polymer ?
#
loop_
_entity_poly.entity_id
_entity_poly.type
_entity_poly.pdbx_seq_one_letter_code
_entity_poly.pdbx_strand_id
1 'polypeptide(L)'
;MLNSLLRSLAFLALALLPTFTSCASTKGHERADNLATSMEQLETALAKAKTDLAATRTALSAVDEKASVDPKPSYDQLVASVKALNASTARVTDTATKIKERGNAYLTNWERRSDAIADADIKAADTKRREKLAGALKEVVESVAAVDKEVGPLVALLADLRTALDNDLTPAGIDAMEGPMGRASKAAGRAIDAIDDASETLADIKVQFQTAKPPAEPAPAAK
;
A
#
# COMPACT_ATOMS: atom_id res chain seq x y z
N MET A 1 58.60 48.03 43.18
CA MET A 1 59.29 46.72 43.24
C MET A 1 58.33 45.70 43.82
N LEU A 2 58.27 44.52 43.20
CA LEU A 2 57.72 43.24 43.68
C LEU A 2 56.18 43.01 43.68
N ASN A 3 55.76 42.26 42.65
CA ASN A 3 54.90 41.05 42.63
C ASN A 3 53.81 40.89 43.70
N SER A 4 52.53 40.86 43.32
CA SER A 4 51.78 39.72 42.72
C SER A 4 51.46 38.60 43.71
N LEU A 5 50.16 38.38 43.98
CA LEU A 5 49.43 37.08 43.99
C LEU A 5 48.25 37.05 44.99
N LEU A 6 47.20 36.31 44.61
CA LEU A 6 45.95 35.92 45.33
C LEU A 6 44.80 36.96 45.19
N ARG A 7 43.92 36.98 44.18
CA ARG A 7 43.09 35.95 43.51
C ARG A 7 42.23 35.11 44.46
N SER A 8 40.98 35.52 44.65
CA SER A 8 39.82 34.63 44.90
C SER A 8 38.52 35.34 44.52
N LEU A 9 38.28 35.49 43.21
CA LEU A 9 36.96 35.77 42.64
C LEU A 9 36.27 34.42 42.45
N ALA A 10 35.27 34.15 43.27
CA ALA A 10 34.37 33.00 43.13
C ALA A 10 33.47 33.21 41.90
N PHE A 11 33.95 32.79 40.73
CA PHE A 11 33.09 32.58 39.56
C PHE A 11 32.41 31.23 39.71
N LEU A 12 31.18 31.24 40.21
CA LEU A 12 30.27 30.10 40.16
C LEU A 12 29.85 29.88 38.70
N ALA A 13 30.60 29.04 37.98
CA ALA A 13 30.25 28.60 36.63
C ALA A 13 29.03 27.68 36.70
N LEU A 14 27.85 28.25 36.45
CA LEU A 14 26.61 27.51 36.25
C LEU A 14 26.73 26.69 34.96
N ALA A 15 27.08 25.42 35.10
CA ALA A 15 27.12 24.47 34.00
C ALA A 15 25.71 24.28 33.44
N LEU A 16 25.43 24.92 32.31
CA LEU A 16 24.23 24.72 31.51
C LEU A 16 24.30 23.32 30.89
N LEU A 17 23.77 22.32 31.59
CA LEU A 17 23.55 20.99 31.01
C LEU A 17 22.54 21.14 29.87
N PRO A 18 22.85 20.76 28.62
CA PRO A 18 21.85 20.69 27.57
C PRO A 18 20.85 19.61 27.97
N THR A 19 19.67 20.04 28.42
CA THR A 19 18.53 19.16 28.60
C THR A 19 18.18 18.61 27.22
N PHE A 20 18.49 17.33 26.98
CA PHE A 20 17.93 16.59 25.85
C PHE A 20 16.42 16.50 26.05
N THR A 21 15.70 17.56 25.67
CA THR A 21 14.26 17.53 25.48
C THR A 21 14.00 16.67 24.25
N SER A 22 14.01 15.35 24.44
CA SER A 22 13.46 14.42 23.48
C SER A 22 11.96 14.68 23.41
N CYS A 23 11.53 15.58 22.52
CA CYS A 23 10.15 15.54 22.04
C CYS A 23 9.85 14.09 21.68
N ALA A 24 8.71 13.56 22.16
CA ALA A 24 8.26 12.20 21.91
C ALA A 24 7.96 12.00 20.41
N SER A 25 9.00 11.96 19.59
CA SER A 25 8.92 11.64 18.18
C SER A 25 9.06 10.13 18.05
N THR A 26 8.09 9.49 17.39
CA THR A 26 8.11 8.08 16.98
C THR A 26 9.51 7.67 16.52
N LYS A 27 10.04 6.59 17.10
CA LYS A 27 11.40 6.11 16.80
C LYS A 27 11.47 5.62 15.35
N GLY A 28 12.68 5.57 14.78
CA GLY A 28 12.89 5.15 13.39
C GLY A 28 12.31 3.76 13.08
N HIS A 29 12.51 2.79 13.98
CA HIS A 29 11.99 1.43 13.83
C HIS A 29 10.45 1.37 13.89
N GLU A 30 9.82 2.15 14.78
CA GLU A 30 8.35 2.23 14.84
C GLU A 30 7.75 2.78 13.54
N ARG A 31 8.46 3.67 12.82
CA ARG A 31 8.05 4.11 11.48
C ARG A 31 8.17 3.01 10.43
N ALA A 32 9.22 2.19 10.51
CA ALA A 32 9.38 1.03 9.63
C ALA A 32 8.28 -0.01 9.86
N ASP A 33 7.94 -0.28 11.12
CA ASP A 33 6.84 -1.21 11.48
C ASP A 33 5.49 -0.69 10.96
N ASN A 34 5.19 0.59 11.13
CA ASN A 34 3.96 1.21 10.59
C ASN A 34 3.87 1.14 9.06
N LEU A 35 5.00 1.22 8.38
CA LEU A 35 5.09 1.07 6.93
C LEU A 35 4.87 -0.39 6.51
N ALA A 36 5.45 -1.34 7.23
CA ALA A 36 5.21 -2.77 7.04
C ALA A 36 3.73 -3.13 7.25
N THR A 37 3.06 -2.56 8.26
CA THR A 37 1.61 -2.72 8.46
C THR A 37 0.80 -2.15 7.29
N SER A 38 1.21 -1.01 6.72
CA SER A 38 0.54 -0.49 5.51
C SER A 38 0.73 -1.43 4.31
N MET A 39 1.88 -2.07 4.17
CA MET A 39 2.11 -3.09 3.15
C MET A 39 1.23 -4.32 3.36
N GLU A 40 1.02 -4.79 4.59
CA GLU A 40 0.04 -5.86 4.91
C GLU A 40 -1.40 -5.50 4.55
N GLN A 41 -1.77 -4.23 4.78
CA GLN A 41 -3.07 -3.73 4.40
C GLN A 41 -3.25 -3.66 2.88
N LEU A 42 -2.18 -3.31 2.15
CA LEU A 42 -2.19 -3.29 0.68
C LEU A 42 -2.33 -4.71 0.13
N GLU A 43 -1.60 -5.68 0.68
CA GLU A 43 -1.69 -7.10 0.32
C GLU A 43 -3.13 -7.62 0.48
N THR A 44 -3.77 -7.29 1.61
CA THR A 44 -5.19 -7.63 1.85
C THR A 44 -6.13 -6.95 0.86
N ALA A 45 -5.88 -5.68 0.52
CA ALA A 45 -6.69 -4.93 -0.42
C ALA A 45 -6.58 -5.48 -1.85
N LEU A 46 -5.36 -5.81 -2.29
CA LEU A 46 -5.08 -6.44 -3.59
C LEU A 46 -5.78 -7.79 -3.70
N ALA A 47 -5.67 -8.65 -2.68
CA ALA A 47 -6.35 -9.95 -2.66
C ALA A 47 -7.88 -9.83 -2.78
N LYS A 48 -8.47 -8.82 -2.10
CA LYS A 48 -9.90 -8.53 -2.19
C LYS A 48 -10.29 -8.02 -3.59
N ALA A 49 -9.51 -7.11 -4.16
CA ALA A 49 -9.75 -6.59 -5.51
C ALA A 49 -9.67 -7.69 -6.56
N LYS A 50 -8.70 -8.61 -6.46
CA LYS A 50 -8.60 -9.81 -7.32
C LYS A 50 -9.87 -10.66 -7.26
N THR A 51 -10.36 -10.91 -6.04
CA THR A 51 -11.60 -11.68 -5.82
C THR A 51 -12.80 -10.99 -6.46
N ASP A 52 -12.94 -9.68 -6.31
CA ASP A 52 -14.06 -8.91 -6.87
C ASP A 52 -14.00 -8.81 -8.40
N LEU A 53 -12.80 -8.73 -8.99
CA LEU A 53 -12.60 -8.81 -10.44
C LEU A 53 -13.05 -10.18 -10.98
N ALA A 54 -12.65 -11.26 -10.32
CA ALA A 54 -13.07 -12.61 -10.70
C ALA A 54 -14.60 -12.78 -10.61
N ALA A 55 -15.22 -12.29 -9.52
CA ALA A 55 -16.67 -12.31 -9.36
C ALA A 55 -17.38 -11.49 -10.45
N THR A 56 -16.85 -10.31 -10.79
CA THR A 56 -17.38 -9.46 -11.87
C THR A 56 -17.30 -10.18 -13.22
N ARG A 57 -16.18 -10.84 -13.50
CA ARG A 57 -16.00 -11.64 -14.73
C ARG A 57 -17.00 -12.80 -14.81
N THR A 58 -17.22 -13.51 -13.70
CA THR A 58 -18.24 -14.57 -13.63
C THR A 58 -19.64 -14.02 -13.82
N ALA A 59 -19.97 -12.89 -13.20
CA ALA A 59 -21.29 -12.26 -13.34
C ALA A 59 -21.57 -11.77 -14.76
N LEU A 60 -20.57 -11.26 -15.48
CA LEU A 60 -20.69 -10.93 -16.91
C LEU A 60 -21.08 -12.15 -17.75
N SER A 61 -20.40 -13.30 -17.55
CA SER A 61 -20.74 -14.55 -18.24
C SER A 61 -22.17 -15.01 -17.92
N ALA A 62 -22.57 -14.90 -16.65
CA ALA A 62 -23.88 -15.33 -16.20
C ALA A 62 -25.04 -14.49 -16.78
N VAL A 63 -24.81 -13.22 -17.13
CA VAL A 63 -25.83 -12.38 -17.80
C VAL A 63 -26.11 -12.93 -19.21
N ASP A 64 -25.06 -13.24 -19.95
CA ASP A 64 -25.15 -13.82 -21.29
C ASP A 64 -25.79 -15.22 -21.27
N GLU A 65 -25.31 -16.11 -20.41
CA GLU A 65 -25.81 -17.48 -20.27
C GLU A 65 -27.30 -17.56 -19.88
N LYS A 66 -27.83 -16.53 -19.21
CA LYS A 66 -29.23 -16.46 -18.75
C LYS A 66 -30.12 -15.57 -19.61
N ALA A 67 -29.58 -15.00 -20.70
CA ALA A 67 -30.29 -14.04 -21.55
C ALA A 67 -31.67 -14.53 -22.00
N SER A 68 -31.80 -15.82 -22.36
CA SER A 68 -33.02 -16.41 -22.91
C SER A 68 -34.00 -16.98 -21.88
N VAL A 69 -33.66 -16.97 -20.59
CA VAL A 69 -34.48 -17.58 -19.53
C VAL A 69 -34.96 -16.53 -18.53
N ASP A 70 -34.05 -16.02 -17.71
CA ASP A 70 -34.30 -14.91 -16.78
C ASP A 70 -32.95 -14.26 -16.41
N PRO A 71 -32.53 -13.21 -17.11
CA PRO A 71 -31.23 -12.57 -16.86
C PRO A 71 -31.22 -11.67 -15.62
N LYS A 72 -32.37 -11.35 -15.00
CA LYS A 72 -32.45 -10.38 -13.90
C LYS A 72 -31.56 -10.76 -12.70
N PRO A 73 -31.58 -12.02 -12.21
CA PRO A 73 -30.72 -12.38 -11.08
C PRO A 73 -29.22 -12.28 -11.40
N SER A 74 -28.82 -12.65 -12.62
CA SER A 74 -27.43 -12.51 -13.07
C SER A 74 -27.02 -11.03 -13.18
N TYR A 75 -27.95 -10.20 -13.66
CA TYR A 75 -27.73 -8.75 -13.77
C TYR A 75 -27.58 -8.10 -12.39
N ASP A 76 -28.44 -8.43 -11.43
CA ASP A 76 -28.33 -7.93 -10.06
C ASP A 76 -26.99 -8.34 -9.42
N GLN A 77 -26.55 -9.57 -9.67
CA GLN A 77 -25.24 -10.06 -9.23
C GLN A 77 -24.09 -9.29 -9.89
N LEU A 78 -24.19 -8.94 -11.17
CA LEU A 78 -23.23 -8.09 -11.87
C LEU A 78 -23.16 -6.71 -11.20
N VAL A 79 -24.30 -6.06 -10.97
CA VAL A 79 -24.37 -4.75 -10.29
C VAL A 79 -23.73 -4.80 -8.91
N ALA A 80 -24.03 -5.83 -8.12
CA ALA A 80 -23.43 -6.02 -6.80
C ALA A 80 -21.91 -6.24 -6.87
N SER A 81 -21.44 -7.03 -7.84
CA SER A 81 -20.01 -7.32 -8.04
C SER A 81 -19.24 -6.06 -8.48
N VAL A 82 -19.81 -5.25 -9.38
CA VAL A 82 -19.22 -3.96 -9.80
C VAL A 82 -19.13 -3.00 -8.61
N LYS A 83 -20.15 -2.94 -7.76
CA LYS A 83 -20.10 -2.12 -6.53
C LYS A 83 -18.99 -2.58 -5.58
N ALA A 84 -18.84 -3.89 -5.38
CA ALA A 84 -17.78 -4.45 -4.55
C ALA A 84 -16.38 -4.14 -5.12
N LEU A 85 -16.22 -4.29 -6.44
CA LEU A 85 -15.00 -3.96 -7.17
C LEU A 85 -14.61 -2.48 -7.00
N ASN A 86 -15.56 -1.56 -7.12
CA ASN A 86 -15.30 -0.13 -6.90
C ASN A 86 -14.81 0.15 -5.48
N ALA A 87 -15.37 -0.53 -4.47
CA ALA A 87 -14.96 -0.36 -3.08
C ALA A 87 -13.57 -0.94 -2.80
N SER A 88 -13.24 -2.11 -3.36
CA SER A 88 -11.93 -2.74 -3.15
C SER A 88 -10.81 -2.02 -3.90
N THR A 89 -11.06 -1.55 -5.12
CA THR A 89 -10.10 -0.75 -5.90
C THR A 89 -9.82 0.60 -5.25
N ALA A 90 -10.84 1.32 -4.77
CA ALA A 90 -10.63 2.53 -3.96
C ALA A 90 -9.76 2.27 -2.73
N ARG A 91 -9.96 1.13 -2.05
CA ARG A 91 -9.13 0.75 -0.90
C ARG A 91 -7.67 0.47 -1.27
N VAL A 92 -7.42 -0.11 -2.45
CA VAL A 92 -6.05 -0.30 -2.99
C VAL A 92 -5.39 1.07 -3.17
N THR A 93 -6.03 1.99 -3.89
CA THR A 93 -5.51 3.35 -4.14
C THR A 93 -5.26 4.13 -2.84
N ASP A 94 -6.20 4.10 -1.89
CA ASP A 94 -6.06 4.76 -0.59
C ASP A 94 -4.88 4.20 0.21
N THR A 95 -4.69 2.88 0.18
CA THR A 95 -3.61 2.22 0.93
C THR A 95 -2.25 2.48 0.30
N ALA A 96 -2.17 2.47 -1.03
CA ALA A 96 -0.95 2.82 -1.76
C ALA A 96 -0.55 4.29 -1.53
N THR A 97 -1.52 5.20 -1.46
CA THR A 97 -1.28 6.61 -1.09
C THR A 97 -0.67 6.72 0.31
N LYS A 98 -1.21 5.99 1.30
CA LYS A 98 -0.65 5.93 2.65
C LYS A 98 0.77 5.36 2.68
N ILE A 99 1.07 4.33 1.89
CA ILE A 99 2.43 3.77 1.76
C ILE A 99 3.37 4.84 1.22
N LYS A 100 2.98 5.56 0.17
CA LYS A 100 3.79 6.64 -0.41
C LYS A 100 4.08 7.74 0.61
N GLU A 101 3.05 8.23 1.31
CA GLU A 101 3.19 9.28 2.32
C GLU A 101 4.08 8.84 3.49
N ARG A 102 3.82 7.65 4.05
CA ARG A 102 4.60 7.09 5.18
C ARG A 102 6.03 6.75 4.77
N GLY A 103 6.21 6.22 3.56
CA GLY A 103 7.51 5.93 2.98
C GLY A 103 8.36 7.20 2.83
N ASN A 104 7.79 8.27 2.27
CA ASN A 104 8.47 9.56 2.16
C ASN A 104 8.84 10.11 3.55
N ALA A 105 7.88 10.12 4.49
CA ALA A 105 8.13 10.59 5.85
C ALA A 105 9.23 9.78 6.57
N TYR A 106 9.26 8.46 6.34
CA TYR A 106 10.29 7.57 6.86
C TYR A 106 11.68 7.91 6.31
N LEU A 107 11.81 8.00 4.97
CA LEU A 107 13.08 8.26 4.30
C LEU A 107 13.63 9.65 4.62
N THR A 108 12.78 10.69 4.64
CA THR A 108 13.19 12.05 5.03
C THR A 108 13.66 12.11 6.48
N ASN A 109 12.98 11.40 7.39
CA ASN A 109 13.44 11.37 8.78
C ASN A 109 14.75 10.60 8.92
N TRP A 110 14.91 9.51 8.17
CA TRP A 110 16.15 8.74 8.13
C TRP A 110 17.30 9.67 7.72
N GLU A 111 17.21 10.32 6.57
CA GLU A 111 18.23 11.23 6.04
C GLU A 111 18.65 12.30 7.06
N ARG A 112 17.68 13.00 7.67
CA ARG A 112 17.95 14.00 8.71
C ARG A 112 18.74 13.44 9.90
N ARG A 113 18.55 12.17 10.25
CA ARG A 113 19.27 11.52 11.35
C ARG A 113 20.64 11.00 10.90
N SER A 114 20.79 10.61 9.64
CA SER A 114 22.08 10.18 9.05
C SER A 114 23.13 11.28 9.07
N ASP A 115 22.71 12.55 9.01
CA ASP A 115 23.64 13.69 9.04
C ASP A 115 24.39 13.84 10.36
N ALA A 116 23.84 13.31 11.45
CA ALA A 116 24.50 13.28 12.75
C ALA A 116 25.52 12.14 12.91
N ILE A 117 25.64 11.24 11.92
CA ILE A 117 26.62 10.14 11.96
C ILE A 117 28.01 10.70 11.64
N ALA A 118 28.92 10.65 12.63
CA ALA A 118 30.28 11.18 12.49
C ALA A 118 31.22 10.22 11.77
N ASP A 119 31.05 8.91 11.96
CA ASP A 119 31.87 7.89 11.32
C ASP A 119 31.51 7.74 9.84
N ALA A 120 32.51 7.86 8.96
CA ALA A 120 32.30 7.88 7.52
C ALA A 120 31.81 6.54 6.97
N ASP A 121 32.31 5.43 7.49
CA ASP A 121 31.95 4.09 7.02
C ASP A 121 30.51 3.75 7.44
N ILE A 122 30.13 4.08 8.68
CA ILE A 122 28.75 3.94 9.15
C ILE A 122 27.82 4.83 8.33
N LYS A 123 28.18 6.08 8.05
CA LYS A 123 27.36 7.00 7.25
C LYS A 123 27.16 6.48 5.82
N ALA A 124 28.21 5.91 5.22
CA ALA A 124 28.13 5.31 3.89
C ALA A 124 27.21 4.07 3.86
N ALA A 125 27.36 3.17 4.84
CA ALA A 125 26.50 1.99 4.95
C ALA A 125 25.02 2.34 5.18
N ASP A 126 24.76 3.32 6.04
CA ASP A 126 23.43 3.82 6.35
C ASP A 126 22.75 4.45 5.13
N THR A 127 23.49 5.30 4.40
CA THR A 127 23.01 5.93 3.15
C THR A 127 22.66 4.88 2.10
N LYS A 128 23.54 3.89 1.88
CA LYS A 128 23.30 2.80 0.94
C LYS A 128 22.04 1.99 1.29
N ARG A 129 21.79 1.76 2.58
CA ARG A 129 20.56 1.07 3.02
C ARG A 129 19.32 1.92 2.75
N ARG A 130 19.36 3.22 3.05
CA ARG A 130 18.25 4.14 2.78
C ARG A 130 17.88 4.18 1.30
N GLU A 131 18.88 4.28 0.42
CA GLU A 131 18.68 4.28 -1.04
C GLU A 131 18.04 2.98 -1.54
N LYS A 132 18.48 1.82 -1.02
CA LYS A 132 17.86 0.54 -1.34
C LYS A 132 16.37 0.52 -0.98
N LEU A 133 16.01 1.02 0.20
CA LEU A 133 14.62 1.06 0.66
C LEU A 133 13.79 2.09 -0.11
N ALA A 134 14.40 3.19 -0.55
CA ALA A 134 13.75 4.16 -1.43
C ALA A 134 13.40 3.54 -2.79
N GLY A 135 14.32 2.76 -3.37
CA GLY A 135 14.07 1.97 -4.59
C GLY A 135 12.90 1.00 -4.41
N ALA A 136 12.92 0.23 -3.33
CA ALA A 136 11.85 -0.73 -3.02
C ALA A 136 10.48 -0.03 -2.82
N LEU A 137 10.42 1.11 -2.14
CA LEU A 137 9.15 1.86 -2.02
C LEU A 137 8.63 2.36 -3.36
N LYS A 138 9.54 2.79 -4.25
CA LYS A 138 9.18 3.21 -5.60
C LYS A 138 8.60 2.04 -6.40
N GLU A 139 9.22 0.87 -6.33
CA GLU A 139 8.73 -0.36 -7.01
C GLU A 139 7.31 -0.73 -6.57
N VAL A 140 6.99 -0.67 -5.26
CA VAL A 140 5.62 -0.89 -4.77
C VAL A 140 4.62 0.13 -5.32
N VAL A 141 5.01 1.41 -5.38
CA VAL A 141 4.12 2.46 -5.91
C VAL A 141 3.89 2.29 -7.41
N GLU A 142 4.94 1.91 -8.16
CA GLU A 142 4.86 1.68 -9.60
C GLU A 142 4.02 0.43 -9.93
N SER A 143 4.13 -0.64 -9.14
CA SER A 143 3.32 -1.85 -9.36
C SER A 143 1.83 -1.59 -9.12
N VAL A 144 1.46 -0.81 -8.10
CA VAL A 144 0.06 -0.41 -7.89
C VAL A 144 -0.43 0.54 -9.00
N ALA A 145 0.42 1.45 -9.49
CA ALA A 145 0.05 2.30 -10.61
C ALA A 145 -0.23 1.51 -11.90
N ALA A 146 0.43 0.37 -12.10
CA ALA A 146 0.13 -0.56 -13.19
C ALA A 146 -1.26 -1.22 -13.03
N VAL A 147 -1.65 -1.57 -11.80
CA VAL A 147 -3.01 -2.05 -11.49
C VAL A 147 -4.06 -0.99 -11.84
N ASP A 148 -3.86 0.25 -11.39
CA ASP A 148 -4.78 1.37 -11.65
C ASP A 148 -4.99 1.62 -13.16
N LYS A 149 -3.93 1.45 -13.95
CA LYS A 149 -3.96 1.59 -15.41
C LYS A 149 -4.87 0.56 -16.10
N GLU A 150 -4.97 -0.65 -15.58
CA GLU A 150 -5.88 -1.68 -16.12
C GLU A 150 -7.30 -1.55 -15.55
N VAL A 151 -7.43 -1.19 -14.27
CA VAL A 151 -8.72 -1.09 -13.58
C VAL A 151 -9.54 0.12 -14.03
N GLY A 152 -8.91 1.29 -14.21
CA GLY A 152 -9.62 2.53 -14.54
C GLY A 152 -10.51 2.42 -15.79
N PRO A 153 -9.98 2.00 -16.95
CA PRO A 153 -10.78 1.78 -18.15
C PRO A 153 -11.85 0.69 -18.00
N LEU A 154 -11.58 -0.36 -17.21
CA LEU A 154 -12.54 -1.41 -16.93
C LEU A 154 -13.75 -0.88 -16.14
N VAL A 155 -13.54 -0.10 -15.09
CA VAL A 155 -14.62 0.49 -14.28
C VAL A 155 -15.53 1.39 -15.13
N ALA A 156 -14.95 2.19 -16.01
CA ALA A 156 -15.72 3.00 -16.96
C ALA A 156 -16.58 2.14 -17.90
N LEU A 157 -15.98 1.10 -18.50
CA LEU A 157 -16.70 0.17 -19.38
C LEU A 157 -17.83 -0.57 -18.65
N LEU A 158 -17.62 -0.96 -17.39
CA LEU A 158 -18.64 -1.62 -16.56
C LEU A 158 -19.80 -0.66 -16.24
N ALA A 159 -19.53 0.64 -16.06
CA ALA A 159 -20.57 1.64 -15.84
C ALA A 159 -21.44 1.85 -17.11
N ASP A 160 -20.82 1.88 -18.29
CA ASP A 160 -21.55 1.97 -19.56
C ASP A 160 -22.38 0.70 -19.82
N LEU A 161 -21.81 -0.48 -19.61
CA LEU A 161 -22.51 -1.76 -19.69
C LEU A 161 -23.71 -1.81 -18.77
N ARG A 162 -23.55 -1.39 -17.52
CA ARG A 162 -24.64 -1.31 -16.55
C ARG A 162 -25.76 -0.42 -17.10
N THR A 163 -25.43 0.77 -17.59
CA THR A 163 -26.40 1.73 -18.13
C THR A 163 -27.16 1.15 -19.32
N ALA A 164 -26.46 0.46 -20.23
CA ALA A 164 -27.09 -0.18 -21.38
C ALA A 164 -28.04 -1.32 -20.96
N LEU A 165 -27.60 -2.20 -20.08
CA LEU A 165 -28.37 -3.34 -19.60
C LEU A 165 -29.52 -2.96 -18.65
N ASP A 166 -29.40 -1.85 -17.92
CA ASP A 166 -30.50 -1.24 -17.15
C ASP A 166 -31.64 -0.80 -18.07
N ASN A 167 -31.33 -0.36 -19.30
CA ASN A 167 -32.32 0.08 -20.28
C ASN A 167 -32.96 -1.08 -21.05
N ASP A 168 -32.18 -2.11 -21.39
CA ASP A 168 -32.65 -3.24 -22.20
C ASP A 168 -31.98 -4.56 -21.77
N LEU A 169 -32.66 -5.27 -20.87
CA LEU A 169 -32.28 -6.62 -20.44
C LEU A 169 -33.01 -7.72 -21.23
N THR A 170 -33.55 -7.41 -22.42
CA THR A 170 -34.11 -8.42 -23.31
C THR A 170 -32.99 -9.26 -23.94
N PRO A 171 -33.29 -10.44 -24.50
CA PRO A 171 -32.28 -11.24 -25.20
C PRO A 171 -31.54 -10.45 -26.30
N ALA A 172 -32.24 -9.60 -27.06
CA ALA A 172 -31.64 -8.79 -28.11
C ALA A 172 -30.75 -7.66 -27.54
N GLY A 173 -31.15 -7.05 -26.43
CA GLY A 173 -30.33 -6.06 -25.73
C GLY A 173 -29.02 -6.65 -25.19
N ILE A 174 -29.09 -7.86 -24.62
CA ILE A 174 -27.92 -8.59 -24.13
C ILE A 174 -27.01 -9.03 -25.29
N ASP A 175 -27.58 -9.56 -26.38
CA ASP A 175 -26.84 -9.93 -27.60
C ASP A 175 -26.07 -8.74 -28.18
N ALA A 176 -26.69 -7.55 -28.23
CA ALA A 176 -26.02 -6.32 -28.65
C ALA A 176 -24.82 -5.93 -27.76
N MET A 177 -24.80 -6.39 -26.51
CA MET A 177 -23.74 -6.12 -25.53
C MET A 177 -22.67 -7.21 -25.45
N GLU A 178 -22.76 -8.32 -26.22
CA GLU A 178 -21.81 -9.44 -26.17
C GLU A 178 -20.36 -8.97 -26.36
N GLY A 179 -20.10 -8.16 -27.39
CA GLY A 179 -18.78 -7.60 -27.67
C GLY A 179 -18.22 -6.76 -26.51
N PRO A 180 -18.95 -5.72 -26.04
CA PRO A 180 -18.61 -4.97 -24.84
C PRO A 180 -18.37 -5.82 -23.57
N MET A 181 -19.25 -6.80 -23.27
CA MET A 181 -19.08 -7.71 -22.12
C MET A 181 -17.80 -8.56 -22.26
N GLY A 182 -17.52 -9.05 -23.47
CA GLY A 182 -16.28 -9.77 -23.77
C GLY A 182 -15.03 -8.91 -23.56
N ARG A 183 -15.06 -7.62 -23.92
CA ARG A 183 -13.96 -6.68 -23.64
C ARG A 183 -13.78 -6.44 -22.14
N ALA A 184 -14.87 -6.29 -21.40
CA ALA A 184 -14.83 -6.12 -19.95
C ALA A 184 -14.25 -7.36 -19.26
N SER A 185 -14.66 -8.56 -19.68
CA SER A 185 -14.13 -9.84 -19.18
C SER A 185 -12.61 -9.98 -19.41
N LYS A 186 -12.13 -9.60 -20.61
CA LYS A 186 -10.69 -9.59 -20.92
C LYS A 186 -9.91 -8.55 -20.11
N ALA A 187 -10.48 -7.36 -19.94
CA ALA A 187 -9.87 -6.31 -19.13
C ALA A 187 -9.80 -6.70 -17.64
N ALA A 188 -10.82 -7.36 -17.11
CA ALA A 188 -10.78 -7.95 -15.77
C ALA A 188 -9.67 -9.00 -15.63
N GLY A 189 -9.45 -9.82 -16.66
CA GLY A 189 -8.31 -10.75 -16.71
C GLY A 189 -6.96 -10.03 -16.59
N ARG A 190 -6.70 -9.00 -17.40
CA ARG A 190 -5.45 -8.24 -17.32
C ARG A 190 -5.27 -7.53 -15.97
N ALA A 191 -6.35 -7.00 -15.39
CA ALA A 191 -6.31 -6.40 -14.07
C ALA A 191 -5.98 -7.42 -12.97
N ILE A 192 -6.45 -8.67 -13.11
CA ILE A 192 -6.06 -9.77 -12.21
C ILE A 192 -4.57 -10.07 -12.33
N ASP A 193 -4.05 -10.18 -13.56
CA ASP A 193 -2.63 -10.44 -13.79
C ASP A 193 -1.76 -9.31 -13.19
N ALA A 194 -2.13 -8.04 -13.39
CA ALA A 194 -1.44 -6.90 -12.80
C ALA A 194 -1.47 -6.89 -11.26
N ILE A 195 -2.56 -7.37 -10.64
CA ILE A 195 -2.64 -7.52 -9.19
C ILE A 195 -1.71 -8.63 -8.69
N ASP A 196 -1.56 -9.71 -9.44
CA ASP A 196 -0.64 -10.79 -9.09
C ASP A 196 0.81 -10.30 -9.12
N ASP A 197 1.21 -9.60 -10.18
CA ASP A 197 2.54 -8.97 -10.29
C ASP A 197 2.81 -7.99 -9.14
N ALA A 198 1.80 -7.16 -8.79
CA ALA A 198 1.91 -6.21 -7.69
C ALA A 198 2.00 -6.92 -6.32
N SER A 199 1.28 -8.03 -6.14
CA SER A 199 1.30 -8.81 -4.90
C SER A 199 2.64 -9.53 -4.71
N GLU A 200 3.23 -10.06 -5.78
CA GLU A 200 4.59 -10.65 -5.75
C GLU A 200 5.63 -9.59 -5.39
N THR A 201 5.61 -8.45 -6.09
CA THR A 201 6.48 -7.29 -5.80
C THR A 201 6.38 -6.85 -4.34
N LEU A 202 5.15 -6.77 -3.81
CA LEU A 202 4.90 -6.36 -2.44
C LEU A 202 5.43 -7.38 -1.42
N ALA A 203 5.27 -8.68 -1.69
CA ALA A 203 5.76 -9.74 -0.80
C ALA A 203 7.28 -9.69 -0.63
N ASP A 204 8.01 -9.49 -1.73
CA ASP A 204 9.48 -9.39 -1.75
C ASP A 204 10.00 -8.13 -1.03
N ILE A 205 9.21 -7.05 -1.07
CA ILE A 205 9.63 -5.76 -0.53
C ILE A 205 9.27 -5.62 0.95
N LYS A 206 8.10 -6.12 1.36
CA LYS A 206 7.60 -6.01 2.74
C LYS A 206 8.58 -6.57 3.78
N VAL A 207 9.26 -7.67 3.48
CA VAL A 207 10.26 -8.28 4.39
C VAL A 207 11.46 -7.38 4.66
N GLN A 208 11.71 -6.38 3.80
CA GLN A 208 12.82 -5.43 3.98
C GLN A 208 12.54 -4.34 5.03
N PHE A 209 11.27 -4.17 5.43
CA PHE A 209 10.82 -3.15 6.38
C PHE A 209 10.45 -3.72 7.75
N GLN A 210 10.34 -5.05 7.89
CA GLN A 210 9.99 -5.69 9.14
C GLN A 210 11.16 -5.72 10.12
N THR A 211 10.90 -5.33 11.37
CA THR A 211 11.81 -5.61 12.48
C THR A 211 11.73 -7.08 12.90
N ALA A 212 12.79 -7.61 13.51
CA ALA A 212 12.77 -8.96 14.05
C ALA A 212 11.72 -9.07 15.16
N LYS A 213 10.87 -10.10 15.11
CA LYS A 213 9.90 -10.40 16.17
C LYS A 213 10.65 -10.85 17.45
N PRO A 214 10.20 -10.47 18.65
CA PRO A 214 10.73 -11.02 19.89
C PRO A 214 10.63 -12.56 19.89
N PRO A 215 11.57 -13.28 20.54
CA PRO A 215 11.44 -14.72 20.71
C PRO A 215 10.11 -15.06 21.39
N ALA A 216 9.50 -16.18 21.01
CA ALA A 216 8.34 -16.69 21.73
C ALA A 216 8.70 -16.88 23.21
N GLU A 217 7.86 -16.38 24.12
CA GLU A 217 8.05 -16.54 25.54
C GLU A 217 8.11 -18.04 25.87
N PRO A 218 9.14 -18.53 26.59
CA PRO A 218 9.23 -19.94 26.93
C PRO A 218 7.98 -20.34 27.72
N ALA A 219 7.35 -21.44 27.31
CA ALA A 219 6.15 -21.94 27.95
C ALA A 219 6.40 -22.05 29.48
N PRO A 220 5.45 -21.61 30.32
CA PRO A 220 5.62 -21.70 31.77
C PRO A 220 5.91 -23.15 32.15
N ALA A 221 6.98 -23.35 32.92
CA ALA A 221 7.37 -24.67 33.40
C ALA A 221 6.16 -25.29 34.12
N ALA A 222 5.74 -26.47 33.67
CA ALA A 222 4.69 -27.24 34.33
C ALA A 222 5.13 -27.49 35.79
N LYS A 223 4.27 -27.12 36.74
CA LYS A 223 4.44 -27.42 38.17
C LYS A 223 3.90 -28.80 38.49
#